data_AF-A0ABD5AMG6-F1
#
_entry.id   AF-A0ABD5AMG6-F1
#
_cell.length_a   1.000
_cell.length_b   1.000
_cell.length_c   1.000
_cell.angle_alpha   90.00
_cell.angle_beta   90.00
_cell.angle_gamma   90.00
#
_symmetry.space_group_name_H-M   'P 1'
#
loop_
_entity.id
_entity.type
_entity.pdbx_description
1 polymer ?
#
loop_
_entity_poly.entity_id
_entity_poly.type
_entity_poly.pdbx_seq_one_letter_code
_entity_poly.pdbx_strand_id
1 'polypeptide(L)'
;MIEKCLHGICFSPLSVNDPKFFGFSEFLAGLALMILAWTIADVRYRFRVQVAPLPLKMITFSIVVLVGLSTILTDLWRASGWLVFNQTFITSALWQAFLAITFFTTFLIWIWFAFIRPPVFGKLNSKRYVTIIYRYIIEGVPTNLAIIADELTHSAPKIIKYAPEKHRFEKIDNTGKQQKNNITRVEIYAHNLLDLIADKRFCKVIIESSPITALAFFEEISDQNKYSVNIPIFARNIVNEAISNKESFIYHEAEWYDSGLIGQKKPITQAIFSNFDMVESIETMFHAPFLKWDADQWEAYSRVVLITAESLLNKKFINHNYTIYHAIDNLEKSVTDLSKLNGVINLWENDTYQRLRIAINFIEKFLKLLEEKRANEQIKLRTVDKENFYSERTIYDHLANMLFEIISNASFIKNSSDYWTIYHNTIWSTFFNFYRFNSYVGKAFKFKLRRLIYNEILRMNEFPNFQGAAVLGFCLYLFGFKLNKNSEAYRDTVALHIVVLNWTKKNFAALYEFNPKVAERCLIDNMTYDHEKRRITRAFTGNPLKREITYFHFDVDPPHENFKKFD
;
A
#
# COMPACT_ATOMS: atom_id res chain seq x y z
N MET A 1 12.34 52.36 66.08
CA MET A 1 11.24 51.44 65.71
C MET A 1 10.05 51.77 66.59
N ILE A 2 8.96 52.27 66.02
CA ILE A 2 7.71 52.47 66.78
C ILE A 2 6.84 51.27 66.44
N GLU A 3 6.83 50.25 67.30
CA GLU A 3 5.81 49.22 67.24
C GLU A 3 4.47 49.88 67.57
N LYS A 4 3.61 50.02 66.56
CA LYS A 4 2.21 50.43 66.79
C LYS A 4 1.45 49.15 67.08
N CYS A 5 1.13 48.89 68.34
CA CYS A 5 0.22 47.81 68.71
C CYS A 5 -1.19 48.38 68.90
N LEU A 6 -2.16 47.89 68.14
CA LEU A 6 -3.58 48.20 68.31
C LEU A 6 -4.33 46.89 68.63
N HIS A 7 -4.99 46.84 69.79
CA HIS A 7 -5.85 45.72 70.21
C HIS A 7 -5.19 44.32 70.10
N GLY A 8 -3.96 44.18 70.61
CA GLY A 8 -3.24 42.89 70.63
C GLY A 8 -2.55 42.51 69.31
N ILE A 9 -2.63 43.39 68.31
CA ILE A 9 -2.01 43.20 67.01
C ILE A 9 -0.89 44.24 66.85
N CYS A 10 0.36 43.77 66.80
CA CYS A 10 1.55 44.62 66.69
C CYS A 10 2.01 44.73 65.24
N PHE A 11 2.37 45.94 64.82
CA PHE A 11 2.91 46.23 63.50
C PHE A 11 4.40 46.56 63.59
N SER A 12 5.24 45.82 62.85
CA SER A 12 6.65 46.15 62.65
C SER A 12 6.93 46.51 61.19
N PRO A 13 7.86 47.44 60.91
CA PRO A 13 8.28 47.71 59.54
C PRO A 13 9.04 46.49 58.98
N LEU A 14 8.75 46.12 57.73
CA LEU A 14 9.51 45.06 57.06
C LEU A 14 11.00 45.44 56.97
N SER A 15 11.89 44.54 57.38
CA SER A 15 13.34 44.79 57.40
C SER A 15 13.88 45.01 55.98
N VAL A 16 14.43 46.20 55.74
CA VAL A 16 15.05 46.56 54.45
C VAL A 16 16.33 45.76 54.21
N ASN A 17 16.98 45.26 55.26
CA ASN A 17 18.32 44.64 55.22
C ASN A 17 18.33 43.10 55.19
N ASP A 18 17.18 42.44 55.18
CA ASP A 18 17.13 40.97 55.14
C ASP A 18 17.75 40.40 53.84
N PRO A 19 18.25 39.16 53.79
CA PRO A 19 18.70 38.59 52.53
C PRO A 19 17.55 38.51 51.51
N LYS A 20 17.75 39.02 50.29
CA LYS A 20 16.82 38.90 49.16
C LYS A 20 17.18 37.64 48.38
N PHE A 21 16.29 36.65 48.37
CA PHE A 21 16.52 35.37 47.68
C PHE A 21 15.98 35.36 46.24
N PHE A 22 14.85 36.03 46.01
CA PHE A 22 14.21 36.11 44.70
C PHE A 22 13.35 37.37 44.62
N GLY A 23 13.67 38.28 43.71
CA GLY A 23 12.80 39.40 43.34
C GLY A 23 12.87 39.71 41.86
N PHE A 24 12.63 40.98 41.52
CA PHE A 24 12.35 41.33 40.13
C PHE A 24 13.55 41.13 39.18
N SER A 25 14.78 41.36 39.66
CA SER A 25 16.02 41.11 38.90
C SER A 25 16.19 39.63 38.54
N GLU A 26 16.01 38.73 39.51
CA GLU A 26 16.16 37.29 39.31
C GLU A 26 15.03 36.75 38.42
N PHE A 27 13.80 37.28 38.60
CA PHE A 27 12.67 36.97 37.73
C PHE A 27 12.94 37.37 36.27
N LEU A 28 13.45 38.59 36.02
CA LEU A 28 13.79 39.04 34.67
C LEU A 28 14.87 38.18 34.03
N ALA A 29 15.91 37.80 34.78
CA ALA A 29 16.96 36.92 34.29
C ALA A 29 16.40 35.54 33.90
N GLY A 30 15.55 34.95 34.76
CA GLY A 30 14.89 33.68 34.47
C GLY A 30 13.92 33.76 33.29
N LEU A 31 13.16 34.85 33.18
CA LEU A 31 12.24 35.10 32.06
C LEU A 31 13.00 35.23 30.74
N ALA A 32 14.12 35.97 30.73
CA ALA A 32 14.97 36.10 29.55
C ALA A 32 15.49 34.73 29.09
N LEU A 33 15.95 33.89 30.01
CA LEU A 33 16.39 32.53 29.71
C LEU A 33 15.25 31.67 29.14
N MET A 34 14.03 31.78 29.70
CA MET A 34 12.86 31.06 29.21
C MET A 34 12.45 31.50 27.80
N ILE A 35 12.47 32.81 27.52
CA ILE A 35 12.17 33.35 26.18
C ILE A 35 13.23 32.88 25.17
N LEU A 36 14.51 32.94 25.55
CA LEU A 36 15.61 32.47 24.71
C LEU A 36 15.44 30.97 24.37
N ALA A 37 15.15 30.14 25.38
CA ALA A 37 14.86 28.72 25.18
C ALA A 37 13.66 28.50 24.25
N TRP A 38 12.60 29.33 24.35
CA TRP A 38 11.44 29.27 23.47
C TRP A 38 11.75 29.66 22.02
N THR A 39 12.60 30.67 21.81
CA THR A 39 12.97 31.15 20.47
C THR A 39 13.90 30.19 19.73
N ILE A 40 14.74 29.46 20.46
CA ILE A 40 15.67 28.47 19.90
C ILE A 40 15.01 27.09 19.76
N ALA A 41 13.89 26.86 20.45
CA ALA A 41 13.20 25.58 20.44
C ALA A 41 12.78 25.16 19.01
N ASP A 42 13.34 24.04 18.58
CA ASP A 42 12.98 23.37 17.35
C ASP A 42 11.48 23.02 17.31
N VAL A 43 10.96 22.79 16.10
CA VAL A 43 9.57 22.41 15.80
C VAL A 43 9.11 21.25 16.68
N ARG A 44 9.98 20.26 16.93
CA ARG A 44 9.72 19.11 17.81
C ARG A 44 9.23 19.55 19.19
N TYR A 45 9.99 20.43 19.84
CA TYR A 45 9.69 20.89 21.19
C TYR A 45 8.46 21.80 21.23
N ARG A 46 8.31 22.66 20.21
CA ARG A 46 7.11 23.51 20.07
C ARG A 46 5.85 22.68 19.87
N PHE A 47 5.93 21.58 19.12
CA PHE A 47 4.83 20.63 18.97
C PHE A 47 4.46 19.97 20.30
N ARG A 48 5.44 19.38 21.00
CA ARG A 48 5.22 18.73 22.30
C ARG A 48 4.55 19.65 23.32
N VAL A 49 5.00 20.89 23.45
CA VAL A 49 4.36 21.85 24.39
C VAL A 49 2.91 22.18 23.98
N GLN A 50 2.61 22.22 22.67
CA GLN A 50 1.27 22.54 22.17
C GLN A 50 0.27 21.40 22.35
N VAL A 51 0.75 20.16 22.28
CA VAL A 51 -0.08 18.95 22.41
C VAL A 51 -0.09 18.34 23.81
N ALA A 52 0.53 19.01 24.78
CA ALA A 52 0.51 18.62 26.18
C ALA A 52 -0.92 18.52 26.75
N PRO A 53 -1.18 17.60 27.71
CA PRO A 53 -2.49 17.42 28.34
C PRO A 53 -2.99 18.68 29.05
N LEU A 54 -2.07 19.50 29.55
CA LEU A 54 -2.35 20.78 30.18
C LEU A 54 -2.12 21.93 29.18
N PRO A 55 -2.89 23.04 29.25
CA PRO A 55 -2.66 24.21 28.41
C PRO A 55 -1.41 24.96 28.89
N LEU A 56 -0.23 24.38 28.67
CA LEU A 56 1.04 24.88 29.18
C LEU A 56 1.25 26.34 28.81
N LYS A 57 1.02 26.74 27.55
CA LYS A 57 1.16 28.15 27.12
C LYS A 57 0.35 29.14 27.97
N MET A 58 -0.91 28.82 28.27
CA MET A 58 -1.77 29.71 29.07
C MET A 58 -1.36 29.70 30.54
N ILE A 59 -1.04 28.52 31.08
CA ILE A 59 -0.62 28.37 32.47
C ILE A 59 0.72 29.07 32.70
N THR A 60 1.73 28.84 31.85
CA THR A 60 3.04 29.47 31.97
C THR A 60 2.92 30.98 31.83
N PHE A 61 2.16 31.48 30.85
CA PHE A 61 1.94 32.91 30.69
C PHE A 61 1.29 33.54 31.94
N SER A 62 0.18 32.96 32.44
CA SER A 62 -0.50 33.47 33.62
C SER A 62 0.38 33.45 34.87
N ILE A 63 1.14 32.36 35.10
CA ILE A 63 2.04 32.26 36.25
C ILE A 63 3.19 33.28 36.13
N VAL A 64 3.79 33.43 34.95
CA VAL A 64 4.88 34.40 34.73
C VAL A 64 4.40 35.82 34.98
N VAL A 65 3.21 36.20 34.49
CA VAL A 65 2.63 37.53 34.74
C VAL A 65 2.34 37.73 36.23
N LEU A 66 1.74 36.74 36.89
CA LEU A 66 1.40 36.82 38.32
C LEU A 66 2.65 36.91 39.20
N VAL A 67 3.67 36.09 38.93
CA VAL A 67 4.96 36.13 39.65
C VAL A 67 5.69 37.44 39.37
N GLY A 68 5.68 37.94 38.12
CA GLY A 68 6.28 39.22 37.76
C GLY A 68 5.63 40.38 38.52
N LEU A 69 4.29 40.46 38.54
CA LEU A 69 3.58 41.49 39.30
C LEU A 69 3.82 41.35 40.81
N SER A 70 3.78 40.11 41.33
CA SER A 70 4.00 39.85 42.76
C SER A 70 5.42 40.19 43.19
N THR A 71 6.44 39.95 42.37
CA THR A 71 7.84 40.31 42.67
C THR A 71 8.04 41.83 42.66
N ILE A 72 7.44 42.56 41.70
CA ILE A 72 7.44 44.04 41.70
C ILE A 72 6.77 44.59 42.97
N LEU A 73 5.58 44.08 43.31
CA LEU A 73 4.85 44.51 44.51
C LEU A 73 5.63 44.19 45.78
N THR A 74 6.30 43.02 45.83
CA THR A 74 7.12 42.63 46.98
C THR A 74 8.35 43.52 47.12
N ASP A 75 9.03 43.84 46.02
CA ASP A 75 10.19 44.74 46.02
C ASP A 75 9.77 46.19 46.39
N LEU A 76 8.61 46.66 45.91
CA LEU A 76 8.04 47.95 46.29
C LEU A 76 7.64 47.99 47.76
N TRP A 77 6.99 46.94 48.26
CA TRP A 77 6.58 46.81 49.65
C TRP A 77 7.80 46.88 50.58
N ARG A 78 8.88 46.21 50.18
CA ARG A 78 10.15 46.21 50.93
C ARG A 78 10.87 47.55 50.86
N ALA A 79 10.91 48.20 49.69
CA ALA A 79 11.55 49.51 49.52
C ALA A 79 10.82 50.63 50.28
N SER A 80 9.49 50.53 50.41
CA SER A 80 8.65 51.51 51.11
C SER A 80 8.51 51.26 52.62
N GLY A 81 9.01 50.12 53.12
CA GLY A 81 9.03 49.78 54.54
C GLY A 81 7.65 49.71 55.19
N TRP A 82 6.59 49.33 54.45
CA TRP A 82 5.24 49.29 55.02
C TRP A 82 5.12 48.30 56.18
N LEU A 83 4.19 48.62 57.08
CA LEU A 83 3.94 47.90 58.32
C LEU A 83 3.37 46.50 58.05
N VAL A 84 3.98 45.49 58.69
CA VAL A 84 3.56 44.08 58.66
C VAL A 84 3.08 43.66 60.03
N PHE A 85 2.09 42.78 60.06
CA PHE A 85 1.61 42.17 61.29
C PHE A 85 2.70 41.26 61.91
N ASN A 86 3.08 41.50 63.17
CA ASN A 86 4.07 40.69 63.91
C ASN A 86 3.65 39.22 64.10
N GLN A 87 2.39 38.85 63.83
CA GLN A 87 1.83 37.51 64.05
C GLN A 87 1.47 36.76 62.74
N THR A 88 1.95 37.18 61.58
CA THR A 88 1.69 36.44 60.34
C THR A 88 2.68 35.29 60.13
N PHE A 89 2.16 34.09 59.84
CA PHE A 89 2.93 32.90 59.48
C PHE A 89 3.75 33.02 58.17
N ILE A 90 3.61 34.13 57.42
CA ILE A 90 4.26 34.35 56.14
C ILE A 90 5.34 35.41 56.32
N THR A 91 6.60 34.98 56.40
CA THR A 91 7.76 35.89 56.38
C THR A 91 8.08 36.31 54.94
N SER A 92 8.75 37.45 54.76
CA SER A 92 9.19 37.91 53.43
C SER A 92 10.05 36.87 52.70
N ALA A 93 10.90 36.14 53.44
CA ALA A 93 11.71 35.07 52.87
C ALA A 93 10.86 33.89 52.39
N LEU A 94 9.84 33.47 53.16
CA LEU A 94 8.92 32.40 52.77
C LEU A 94 8.09 32.79 51.54
N TRP A 95 7.64 34.03 51.46
CA TRP A 95 6.90 34.54 50.29
C TRP A 95 7.76 34.58 49.02
N GLN A 96 8.99 35.11 49.12
CA GLN A 96 9.94 35.11 47.99
C GLN A 96 10.32 33.69 47.57
N ALA A 97 10.54 32.78 48.52
CA ALA A 97 10.80 31.37 48.24
C ALA A 97 9.61 30.71 47.53
N PHE A 98 8.38 30.99 47.95
CA PHE A 98 7.18 30.48 47.29
C PHE A 98 7.07 30.96 45.83
N LEU A 99 7.34 32.24 45.56
CA LEU A 99 7.36 32.79 44.21
C LEU A 99 8.45 32.14 43.34
N ALA A 100 9.66 31.99 43.89
CA ALA A 100 10.78 31.33 43.23
C ALA A 100 10.47 29.87 42.88
N ILE A 101 9.96 29.10 43.85
CA ILE A 101 9.56 27.70 43.65
C ILE A 101 8.47 27.60 42.60
N THR A 102 7.43 28.46 42.66
CA THR A 102 6.33 28.44 41.68
C THR A 102 6.84 28.70 40.26
N PHE A 103 7.71 29.71 40.09
CA PHE A 103 8.33 30.01 38.80
C PHE A 103 9.21 28.85 38.31
N PHE A 104 10.09 28.34 39.18
CA PHE A 104 11.01 27.26 38.85
C PHE A 104 10.29 25.95 38.53
N THR A 105 9.28 25.56 39.31
CA THR A 105 8.44 24.38 39.03
C THR A 105 7.71 24.52 37.70
N THR A 106 7.20 25.71 37.37
CA THR A 106 6.55 25.96 36.08
C THR A 106 7.51 25.76 34.91
N PHE A 107 8.74 26.27 35.04
CA PHE A 107 9.80 26.07 34.08
C PHE A 107 10.21 24.59 33.95
N LEU A 108 10.33 23.87 35.07
CA LEU A 108 10.62 22.43 35.07
C LEU A 108 9.50 21.60 34.43
N ILE A 109 8.23 21.93 34.67
CA ILE A 109 7.09 21.28 34.01
C ILE A 109 7.17 21.49 32.49
N TRP A 110 7.51 22.71 32.06
CA TRP A 110 7.69 23.02 30.65
C TRP A 110 8.84 22.20 30.04
N ILE A 111 10.02 22.16 30.69
CA ILE A 111 11.16 21.34 30.27
C ILE A 111 10.78 19.87 30.21
N TRP A 112 10.05 19.38 31.21
CA TRP A 112 9.64 17.97 31.29
C TRP A 112 8.84 17.55 30.07
N PHE A 113 7.84 18.34 29.66
CA PHE A 113 7.03 18.03 28.48
C PHE A 113 7.73 18.35 27.16
N ALA A 114 8.60 19.34 27.13
CA ALA A 114 9.38 19.64 25.93
C ALA A 114 10.42 18.55 25.66
N PHE A 115 11.29 18.26 26.63
CA PHE A 115 12.50 17.46 26.40
C PHE A 115 12.43 16.03 26.92
N ILE A 116 11.78 15.77 28.06
CA ILE A 116 11.90 14.49 28.78
C ILE A 116 10.82 13.49 28.37
N ARG A 117 9.55 13.87 28.45
CA ARG A 117 8.42 12.96 28.24
C ARG A 117 7.49 13.47 27.14
N PRO A 118 7.55 12.89 25.93
CA PRO A 118 6.68 13.32 24.84
C PRO A 118 5.21 13.10 25.21
N PRO A 119 4.33 14.08 24.96
CA PRO A 119 2.91 13.96 25.22
C PRO A 119 2.27 12.98 24.23
N VAL A 120 1.54 12.02 24.77
CA VAL A 120 0.85 11.00 23.99
C VAL A 120 -0.62 11.37 23.82
N PHE A 121 -1.21 11.08 22.66
CA PHE A 121 -2.64 11.25 22.42
C PHE A 121 -3.50 10.63 23.53
N GLY A 122 -4.50 11.36 24.03
CA GLY A 122 -5.37 10.89 25.10
C GLY A 122 -6.55 11.81 25.36
N LYS A 123 -7.31 11.51 26.43
CA LYS A 123 -8.59 12.19 26.69
C LYS A 123 -8.43 13.70 26.90
N LEU A 124 -7.39 14.11 27.61
CA LEU A 124 -7.14 15.51 28.01
C LEU A 124 -6.61 16.40 26.87
N ASN A 125 -5.87 15.84 25.91
CA ASN A 125 -5.28 16.60 24.79
C ASN A 125 -5.92 16.31 23.42
N SER A 126 -6.79 15.31 23.28
CA SER A 126 -7.35 14.85 21.99
C SER A 126 -7.72 15.97 21.00
N LYS A 127 -8.54 16.94 21.42
CA LYS A 127 -8.91 18.10 20.58
C LYS A 127 -7.71 18.93 20.12
N ARG A 128 -6.80 19.26 21.04
CA ARG A 128 -5.61 20.07 20.75
C ARG A 128 -4.68 19.30 19.83
N TYR A 129 -4.47 18.01 20.12
CA TYR A 129 -3.61 17.13 19.34
C TYR A 129 -4.01 17.14 17.86
N VAL A 130 -5.29 16.88 17.56
CA VAL A 130 -5.81 16.90 16.18
C VAL A 130 -5.70 18.30 15.55
N THR A 131 -6.06 19.35 16.28
CA THR A 131 -6.04 20.73 15.74
C THR A 131 -4.62 21.16 15.36
N ILE A 132 -3.61 20.77 16.14
CA ILE A 132 -2.21 21.13 15.89
C ILE A 132 -1.66 20.32 14.71
N ILE A 133 -1.93 19.02 14.63
CA ILE A 133 -1.53 18.21 13.47
C ILE A 133 -2.18 18.74 12.20
N TYR A 134 -3.46 19.12 12.26
CA TYR A 134 -4.18 19.70 11.12
C TYR A 134 -3.50 20.95 10.60
N ARG A 135 -3.04 21.82 11.51
CA ARG A 135 -2.30 23.03 11.17
C ARG A 135 -0.99 22.70 10.44
N TYR A 136 -0.18 21.77 10.96
CA TYR A 136 1.09 21.39 10.33
C TYR A 136 0.88 20.76 8.95
N ILE A 137 -0.15 19.92 8.78
CA ILE A 137 -0.47 19.30 7.49
C ILE A 137 -0.93 20.34 6.46
N ILE A 138 -1.71 21.35 6.86
CA ILE A 138 -2.07 22.46 5.98
C ILE A 138 -0.85 23.30 5.61
N GLU A 139 0.00 23.61 6.59
CA GLU A 139 1.22 24.38 6.37
C GLU A 139 2.14 23.68 5.36
N GLY A 140 2.18 22.36 5.37
CA GLY A 140 2.75 21.55 4.29
C GLY A 140 4.27 21.59 4.18
N VAL A 141 4.97 22.17 5.16
CA VAL A 141 6.44 22.28 5.18
C VAL A 141 7.07 20.91 5.44
N PRO A 142 7.83 20.31 4.49
CA PRO A 142 8.28 18.92 4.59
C PRO A 142 9.13 18.62 5.83
N THR A 143 10.05 19.53 6.20
CA THR A 143 10.91 19.37 7.39
C THR A 143 10.10 19.31 8.68
N ASN A 144 9.05 20.13 8.78
CA ASN A 144 8.17 20.14 9.93
C ASN A 144 7.36 18.85 9.97
N LEU A 145 6.79 18.43 8.84
CA LEU A 145 6.04 17.19 8.72
C LEU A 145 6.86 15.96 9.09
N ALA A 146 8.14 15.90 8.72
CA ALA A 146 9.04 14.80 9.08
C ALA A 146 9.18 14.66 10.60
N ILE A 147 9.38 15.79 11.28
CA ILE A 147 9.46 15.84 12.75
C ILE A 147 8.11 15.43 13.38
N ILE A 148 6.99 15.92 12.84
CA ILE A 148 5.66 15.57 13.35
C ILE A 148 5.32 14.08 13.13
N ALA A 149 5.73 13.51 12.00
CA ALA A 149 5.59 12.08 11.73
C ALA A 149 6.30 11.26 12.81
N ASP A 150 7.59 11.55 13.05
CA ASP A 150 8.38 10.87 14.07
C ASP A 150 7.74 10.95 15.48
N GLU A 151 7.27 12.13 15.88
CA GLU A 151 6.57 12.33 17.16
C GLU A 151 5.22 11.59 17.25
N LEU A 152 4.57 11.35 16.12
CA LEU A 152 3.29 10.63 16.06
C LEU A 152 3.45 9.15 16.41
N THR A 153 4.63 8.55 16.15
CA THR A 153 4.98 7.16 16.50
C THR A 153 4.59 6.81 17.92
N HIS A 154 4.94 7.67 18.89
CA HIS A 154 4.65 7.44 20.31
C HIS A 154 3.14 7.45 20.64
N SER A 155 2.32 8.02 19.77
CA SER A 155 0.86 8.11 19.94
C SER A 155 0.07 7.04 19.22
N ALA A 156 0.68 6.29 18.28
CA ALA A 156 0.01 5.21 17.56
C ALA A 156 -0.77 4.24 18.48
N PRO A 157 -0.22 3.75 19.62
CA PRO A 157 -0.94 2.79 20.47
C PRO A 157 -2.25 3.35 21.02
N LYS A 158 -2.22 4.61 21.47
CA LYS A 158 -3.41 5.26 22.04
C LYS A 158 -4.40 5.70 20.96
N ILE A 159 -3.92 6.11 19.79
CA ILE A 159 -4.79 6.47 18.67
C ILE A 159 -5.60 5.26 18.23
N ILE A 160 -4.96 4.12 17.98
CA ILE A 160 -5.64 2.88 17.58
C ILE A 160 -6.57 2.38 18.69
N LYS A 161 -6.13 2.44 19.95
CA LYS A 161 -6.97 2.06 21.10
C LYS A 161 -8.27 2.86 21.16
N TYR A 162 -8.19 4.19 20.99
CA TYR A 162 -9.36 5.07 21.03
C TYR A 162 -10.11 5.15 19.70
N ALA A 163 -9.55 4.72 18.56
CA ALA A 163 -10.25 4.75 17.29
C ALA A 163 -11.44 3.77 17.33
N PRO A 164 -12.68 4.21 17.14
CA PRO A 164 -13.82 3.30 17.06
C PRO A 164 -13.79 2.51 15.74
N GLU A 165 -14.32 1.30 15.76
CA GLU A 165 -14.48 0.50 14.55
C GLU A 165 -15.63 1.02 13.68
N LYS A 166 -15.52 0.88 12.36
CA LYS A 166 -16.46 1.39 11.34
C LYS A 166 -17.91 1.05 11.66
N HIS A 167 -18.19 -0.19 12.06
CA HIS A 167 -19.54 -0.66 12.36
C HIS A 167 -20.23 0.12 13.51
N ARG A 168 -19.46 0.83 14.36
CA ARG A 168 -20.02 1.68 15.43
C ARG A 168 -20.52 3.04 14.91
N PHE A 169 -20.06 3.49 13.75
CA PHE A 169 -20.57 4.69 13.08
C PHE A 169 -21.75 4.40 12.14
N GLU A 170 -21.82 3.19 11.58
CA GLU A 170 -22.73 2.85 10.47
C GLU A 170 -24.05 2.16 10.88
N LYS A 171 -24.34 1.95 12.18
CA LYS A 171 -25.62 1.37 12.61
C LYS A 171 -26.81 2.32 12.37
N ILE A 172 -27.43 2.15 11.20
CA ILE A 172 -28.77 2.65 10.88
C ILE A 172 -29.76 1.56 11.34
N ASP A 173 -30.72 1.89 12.21
CA ASP A 173 -31.79 0.94 12.57
C ASP A 173 -32.65 0.62 11.34
N ASN A 174 -33.32 -0.54 11.33
CA ASN A 174 -34.27 -0.99 10.29
C ASN A 174 -35.45 -0.01 10.03
N THR A 175 -35.51 1.12 10.73
CA THR A 175 -36.50 2.20 10.60
C THR A 175 -35.91 3.49 9.99
N GLY A 176 -34.64 3.47 9.53
CA GLY A 176 -33.97 4.63 8.96
C GLY A 176 -33.53 5.69 9.98
N LYS A 177 -33.66 5.42 11.28
CA LYS A 177 -33.19 6.32 12.34
C LYS A 177 -31.77 5.95 12.75
N GLN A 178 -30.87 6.94 12.76
CA GLN A 178 -29.52 6.77 13.29
C GLN A 178 -29.61 6.49 14.79
N GLN A 179 -29.18 5.29 15.19
CA GLN A 179 -29.03 4.97 16.60
C GLN A 179 -27.79 5.73 17.10
N LYS A 180 -27.98 6.75 17.96
CA LYS A 180 -26.87 7.47 18.59
C LYS A 180 -26.12 6.52 19.51
N ASN A 181 -25.12 5.83 18.99
CA ASN A 181 -24.09 5.26 19.84
C ASN A 181 -23.47 6.41 20.65
N ASN A 182 -23.24 6.18 21.95
CA ASN A 182 -22.51 7.10 22.82
C ASN A 182 -21.03 7.11 22.44
N ILE A 183 -20.69 7.69 21.27
CA ILE A 183 -19.32 7.89 20.83
C ILE A 183 -18.75 9.05 21.65
N THR A 184 -17.68 8.75 22.38
CA THR A 184 -16.97 9.73 23.19
C THR A 184 -16.23 10.71 22.27
N ARG A 185 -16.03 11.95 22.75
CA ARG A 185 -15.28 12.97 21.99
C ARG A 185 -13.89 12.50 21.56
N VAL A 186 -13.24 11.67 22.38
CA VAL A 186 -11.88 11.16 22.15
C VAL A 186 -11.86 10.16 20.99
N GLU A 187 -12.89 9.33 20.88
CA GLU A 187 -13.08 8.41 19.74
C GLU A 187 -13.26 9.19 18.43
N ILE A 188 -14.05 10.27 18.44
CA ILE A 188 -14.23 11.15 17.25
C ILE A 188 -12.89 11.77 16.84
N TYR A 189 -12.12 12.30 17.79
CA TYR A 189 -10.81 12.89 17.48
C TYR A 189 -9.81 11.84 17.00
N ALA A 190 -9.83 10.61 17.53
CA ALA A 190 -8.98 9.53 17.05
C ALA A 190 -9.34 9.13 15.60
N HIS A 191 -10.64 9.03 15.29
CA HIS A 191 -11.12 8.78 13.93
C HIS A 191 -10.67 9.88 12.96
N ASN A 192 -10.93 11.16 13.29
CA ASN A 192 -10.51 12.29 12.46
C ASN A 192 -9.00 12.38 12.31
N LEU A 193 -8.23 11.94 13.31
CA LEU A 193 -6.78 11.93 13.23
C LEU A 193 -6.30 10.90 12.20
N LEU A 194 -6.91 9.72 12.14
CA LEU A 194 -6.57 8.70 11.14
C LEU A 194 -6.86 9.20 9.71
N ASP A 195 -7.98 9.90 9.50
CA ASP A 195 -8.27 10.55 8.20
C ASP A 195 -7.24 11.63 7.86
N LEU A 196 -6.87 12.43 8.87
CA LEU A 196 -5.98 13.55 8.67
C LEU A 196 -4.57 13.10 8.29
N ILE A 197 -4.05 12.06 8.95
CA ILE A 197 -2.73 11.51 8.62
C ILE A 197 -2.74 10.69 7.32
N ALA A 198 -3.92 10.40 6.78
CA ALA A 198 -4.06 9.79 5.47
C ALA A 198 -3.81 10.77 4.31
N ASP A 199 -3.52 12.06 4.57
CA ASP A 199 -3.11 12.99 3.50
C ASP A 199 -1.90 12.45 2.73
N LYS A 200 -2.00 12.45 1.40
CA LYS A 200 -0.98 11.86 0.51
C LYS A 200 0.41 12.50 0.71
N ARG A 201 0.49 13.82 0.92
CA ARG A 201 1.77 14.51 1.13
C ARG A 201 2.38 14.12 2.48
N PHE A 202 1.54 13.95 3.49
CA PHE A 202 2.00 13.48 4.79
C PHE A 202 2.46 12.02 4.74
N CYS A 203 1.73 11.12 4.08
CA CYS A 203 2.15 9.73 3.86
C CYS A 203 3.49 9.66 3.11
N LYS A 204 3.71 10.50 2.09
CA LYS A 204 5.00 10.58 1.39
C LYS A 204 6.15 10.93 2.35
N VAL A 205 5.95 11.93 3.20
CA VAL A 205 6.94 12.33 4.22
C VAL A 205 7.20 11.22 5.24
N ILE A 206 6.16 10.49 5.68
CA ILE A 206 6.32 9.32 6.55
C ILE A 206 7.25 8.30 5.90
N ILE A 207 7.03 7.97 4.62
CA ILE A 207 7.87 7.00 3.90
C ILE A 207 9.32 7.50 3.76
N GLU A 208 9.52 8.76 3.43
CA GLU A 208 10.85 9.33 3.18
C GLU A 208 11.68 9.53 4.46
N SER A 209 11.05 9.89 5.58
CA SER A 209 11.76 10.40 6.75
C SER A 209 11.49 9.66 8.06
N SER A 210 10.35 8.98 8.19
CA SER A 210 9.98 8.26 9.42
C SER A 210 9.15 7.01 9.13
N PRO A 211 9.73 6.00 8.44
CA PRO A 211 9.01 4.76 8.13
C PRO A 211 8.64 3.97 9.39
N ILE A 212 9.34 4.22 10.51
CA ILE A 212 9.00 3.69 11.85
C ILE A 212 7.59 4.12 12.29
N THR A 213 7.13 5.30 11.87
CA THR A 213 5.75 5.74 12.16
C THR A 213 4.75 4.79 11.52
N ALA A 214 4.94 4.45 10.24
CA ALA A 214 4.06 3.49 9.56
C ALA A 214 4.10 2.13 10.27
N LEU A 215 5.30 1.62 10.58
CA LEU A 215 5.48 0.38 11.35
C LEU A 215 4.65 0.39 12.63
N ALA A 216 4.78 1.42 13.47
CA ALA A 216 4.07 1.52 14.74
C ALA A 216 2.54 1.51 14.58
N PHE A 217 1.98 2.14 13.54
CA PHE A 217 0.54 2.08 13.29
C PHE A 217 0.09 0.68 12.90
N PHE A 218 0.81 -0.01 12.01
CA PHE A 218 0.42 -1.35 11.57
C PHE A 218 0.64 -2.42 12.63
N GLU A 219 1.73 -2.33 13.42
CA GLU A 219 1.95 -3.18 14.59
C GLU A 219 0.82 -3.00 15.61
N GLU A 220 0.45 -1.77 15.95
CA GLU A 220 -0.62 -1.51 16.93
C GLU A 220 -2.00 -1.95 16.44
N ILE A 221 -2.27 -1.87 15.14
CA ILE A 221 -3.50 -2.43 14.54
C ILE A 221 -3.51 -3.96 14.68
N SER A 222 -2.37 -4.61 14.41
CA SER A 222 -2.19 -6.05 14.54
C SER A 222 -2.29 -6.52 15.99
N ASP A 223 -1.53 -5.92 16.89
CA ASP A 223 -1.46 -6.30 18.31
C ASP A 223 -2.80 -6.10 19.04
N GLN A 224 -3.53 -5.04 18.69
CA GLN A 224 -4.86 -4.78 19.26
C GLN A 224 -5.98 -5.54 18.54
N ASN A 225 -5.70 -6.22 17.43
CA ASN A 225 -6.68 -6.88 16.54
C ASN A 225 -7.81 -5.93 16.08
N LYS A 226 -7.51 -4.65 15.88
CA LYS A 226 -8.50 -3.61 15.51
C LYS A 226 -8.40 -3.27 14.02
N TYR A 227 -8.71 -4.23 13.17
CA TYR A 227 -8.57 -4.08 11.71
C TYR A 227 -9.62 -3.17 11.07
N SER A 228 -10.81 -3.08 11.68
CA SER A 228 -11.95 -2.32 11.16
C SER A 228 -11.96 -0.84 11.59
N VAL A 229 -10.81 -0.26 11.94
CA VAL A 229 -10.70 1.19 12.21
C VAL A 229 -10.64 1.98 10.89
N ASN A 230 -10.73 3.31 10.97
CA ASN A 230 -10.66 4.18 9.80
C ASN A 230 -9.21 4.38 9.28
N ILE A 231 -8.57 3.28 8.89
CA ILE A 231 -7.22 3.25 8.30
C ILE A 231 -7.15 3.00 6.77
N PRO A 232 -8.21 2.63 6.01
CA PRO A 232 -8.08 2.27 4.59
C PRO A 232 -7.35 3.29 3.71
N ILE A 233 -7.65 4.59 3.87
CA ILE A 233 -7.03 5.63 3.05
C ILE A 233 -5.55 5.79 3.43
N PHE A 234 -5.25 5.78 4.73
CA PHE A 234 -3.87 5.85 5.22
C PHE A 234 -3.06 4.67 4.71
N ALA A 235 -3.57 3.45 4.86
CA ALA A 235 -2.88 2.24 4.45
C ALA A 235 -2.63 2.21 2.93
N ARG A 236 -3.65 2.56 2.11
CA ARG A 236 -3.49 2.72 0.66
C ARG A 236 -2.41 3.73 0.30
N ASN A 237 -2.41 4.90 0.94
CA ASN A 237 -1.46 5.96 0.62
C ASN A 237 -0.04 5.60 1.07
N ILE A 238 0.13 4.98 2.23
CA ILE A 238 1.43 4.47 2.69
C ILE A 238 1.99 3.44 1.70
N VAL A 239 1.20 2.43 1.30
CA VAL A 239 1.65 1.42 0.34
C VAL A 239 2.00 2.04 -1.02
N ASN A 240 1.15 2.94 -1.52
CA ASN A 240 1.38 3.57 -2.82
C ASN A 240 2.59 4.51 -2.82
N GLU A 241 2.81 5.30 -1.77
CA GLU A 241 4.00 6.15 -1.64
C GLU A 241 5.27 5.31 -1.38
N ALA A 242 5.17 4.21 -0.65
CA ALA A 242 6.29 3.28 -0.46
C ALA A 242 6.70 2.64 -1.78
N ILE A 243 5.77 2.17 -2.60
CA ILE A 243 6.09 1.61 -3.91
C ILE A 243 6.59 2.70 -4.86
N SER A 244 5.99 3.89 -4.84
CA SER A 244 6.38 4.97 -5.74
C SER A 244 7.79 5.51 -5.45
N ASN A 245 8.24 5.45 -4.20
CA ASN A 245 9.56 5.89 -3.77
C ASN A 245 10.57 4.73 -3.78
N LYS A 246 11.53 4.76 -4.71
CA LYS A 246 12.61 3.76 -4.81
C LYS A 246 13.57 3.75 -3.61
N GLU A 247 13.56 4.79 -2.79
CA GLU A 247 14.30 4.87 -1.52
C GLU A 247 13.48 4.38 -0.31
N SER A 248 12.29 3.83 -0.52
CA SER A 248 11.47 3.32 0.58
C SER A 248 11.99 1.99 1.14
N PHE A 249 11.45 1.63 2.32
CA PHE A 249 11.74 0.35 2.94
C PHE A 249 11.42 -0.86 2.05
N ILE A 250 10.53 -0.78 1.04
CA ILE A 250 10.19 -1.93 0.18
C ILE A 250 11.37 -2.32 -0.74
N TYR A 251 12.23 -1.36 -1.07
CA TYR A 251 13.42 -1.59 -1.89
C TYR A 251 14.64 -1.95 -1.03
N HIS A 252 14.75 -1.36 0.15
CA HIS A 252 15.82 -1.63 1.12
C HIS A 252 15.56 -2.86 2.01
N GLU A 253 14.37 -3.45 1.99
CA GLU A 253 14.04 -4.73 2.66
C GLU A 253 13.87 -5.88 1.63
N ALA A 254 14.59 -5.83 0.51
CA ALA A 254 14.42 -6.81 -0.57
C ALA A 254 15.39 -8.00 -0.48
N GLU A 255 16.70 -7.73 -0.38
CA GLU A 255 17.77 -8.74 -0.46
C GLU A 255 18.82 -8.57 0.64
N TRP A 256 19.45 -9.68 1.03
CA TRP A 256 20.47 -9.68 2.08
C TRP A 256 21.75 -8.95 1.64
N TYR A 257 22.18 -9.12 0.38
CA TYR A 257 23.50 -8.68 -0.08
C TYR A 257 23.65 -7.16 -0.05
N ASP A 258 22.59 -6.42 -0.37
CA ASP A 258 22.63 -4.95 -0.44
C ASP A 258 22.15 -4.28 0.85
N SER A 259 21.38 -4.99 1.69
CA SER A 259 20.66 -4.38 2.83
C SER A 259 20.92 -5.05 4.19
N GLY A 260 21.82 -6.03 4.25
CA GLY A 260 22.26 -6.69 5.47
C GLY A 260 21.10 -7.30 6.29
N LEU A 261 21.13 -7.11 7.62
CA LEU A 261 20.15 -7.69 8.54
C LEU A 261 18.72 -7.19 8.30
N ILE A 262 18.56 -5.93 7.88
CA ILE A 262 17.26 -5.32 7.58
C ILE A 262 16.66 -5.96 6.33
N GLY A 263 17.49 -6.18 5.29
CA GLY A 263 17.11 -6.95 4.11
C GLY A 263 16.64 -8.37 4.39
N GLN A 264 17.21 -9.02 5.42
CA GLN A 264 16.83 -10.37 5.82
C GLN A 264 15.55 -10.41 6.65
N LYS A 265 15.44 -9.56 7.69
CA LYS A 265 14.31 -9.57 8.62
C LYS A 265 13.05 -8.90 8.04
N LYS A 266 13.23 -7.90 7.19
CA LYS A 266 12.15 -7.13 6.53
C LYS A 266 11.10 -6.62 7.52
N PRO A 267 11.50 -5.96 8.62
CA PRO A 267 10.61 -5.69 9.76
C PRO A 267 9.36 -4.90 9.35
N ILE A 268 9.50 -3.87 8.51
CA ILE A 268 8.36 -3.03 8.10
C ILE A 268 7.49 -3.78 7.11
N THR A 269 8.10 -4.39 6.10
CA THR A 269 7.36 -5.17 5.08
C THR A 269 6.60 -6.33 5.71
N GLN A 270 7.20 -7.06 6.65
CA GLN A 270 6.53 -8.15 7.36
C GLN A 270 5.41 -7.64 8.25
N ALA A 271 5.62 -6.58 9.04
CA ALA A 271 4.57 -6.04 9.90
C ALA A 271 3.32 -5.60 9.11
N ILE A 272 3.51 -5.03 7.92
CA ILE A 272 2.40 -4.54 7.08
C ILE A 272 1.71 -5.67 6.32
N PHE A 273 2.48 -6.57 5.68
CA PHE A 273 1.94 -7.49 4.66
C PHE A 273 1.78 -8.94 5.13
N SER A 274 2.41 -9.35 6.25
CA SER A 274 2.39 -10.74 6.72
C SER A 274 1.19 -11.12 7.58
N ASN A 275 0.32 -10.17 7.93
CA ASN A 275 -0.96 -10.43 8.60
C ASN A 275 -2.11 -10.36 7.59
N PHE A 276 -2.50 -11.52 7.03
CA PHE A 276 -3.57 -11.56 6.02
C PHE A 276 -4.93 -11.07 6.54
N ASP A 277 -5.29 -11.31 7.82
CA ASP A 277 -6.60 -10.84 8.34
C ASP A 277 -6.66 -9.32 8.38
N MET A 278 -5.55 -8.68 8.76
CA MET A 278 -5.41 -7.23 8.70
C MET A 278 -5.52 -6.74 7.27
N VAL A 279 -4.79 -7.38 6.33
CA VAL A 279 -4.79 -6.97 4.92
C VAL A 279 -6.18 -7.08 4.30
N GLU A 280 -6.87 -8.20 4.51
CA GLU A 280 -8.21 -8.43 3.98
C GLU A 280 -9.23 -7.47 4.60
N SER A 281 -9.13 -7.16 5.89
CA SER A 281 -10.07 -6.24 6.56
C SER A 281 -9.90 -4.78 6.15
N ILE A 282 -8.69 -4.38 5.73
CA ILE A 282 -8.41 -3.01 5.27
C ILE A 282 -8.87 -2.81 3.82
N GLU A 283 -8.81 -3.86 2.99
CA GLU A 283 -9.24 -3.97 1.58
C GLU A 283 -8.48 -3.08 0.58
N THR A 284 -8.16 -1.84 0.95
CA THR A 284 -7.65 -0.81 0.03
C THR A 284 -6.13 -0.81 -0.16
N MET A 285 -5.38 -1.64 0.57
CA MET A 285 -3.91 -1.59 0.60
C MET A 285 -3.28 -1.82 -0.77
N PHE A 286 -3.85 -2.72 -1.57
CA PHE A 286 -3.35 -3.02 -2.91
C PHE A 286 -4.02 -2.21 -4.01
N HIS A 287 -4.74 -1.11 -3.70
CA HIS A 287 -5.32 -0.25 -4.72
C HIS A 287 -4.24 0.59 -5.43
N ALA A 288 -3.72 0.06 -6.53
CA ALA A 288 -2.66 0.68 -7.33
C ALA A 288 -3.16 1.90 -8.14
N PRO A 289 -2.33 2.95 -8.29
CA PRO A 289 -2.59 4.03 -9.24
C PRO A 289 -2.21 3.56 -10.66
N PHE A 290 -3.21 3.09 -11.42
CA PHE A 290 -3.03 2.59 -12.78
C PHE A 290 -2.18 3.53 -13.67
N LEU A 291 -1.33 2.93 -14.52
CA LEU A 291 -0.52 3.60 -15.56
C LEU A 291 0.60 4.54 -15.08
N LYS A 292 0.84 4.67 -13.77
CA LYS A 292 1.93 5.52 -13.25
C LYS A 292 3.22 4.78 -12.92
N TRP A 293 3.14 3.48 -12.73
CA TRP A 293 4.26 2.69 -12.24
C TRP A 293 5.10 2.07 -13.35
N ASP A 294 6.42 2.18 -13.21
CA ASP A 294 7.42 1.49 -14.02
C ASP A 294 7.58 0.02 -13.60
N ALA A 295 8.37 -0.73 -14.35
CA ALA A 295 8.66 -2.13 -14.05
C ALA A 295 9.17 -2.36 -12.62
N ASP A 296 10.14 -1.58 -12.14
CA ASP A 296 10.70 -1.75 -10.79
C ASP A 296 9.63 -1.58 -9.69
N GLN A 297 8.68 -0.68 -9.92
CA GLN A 297 7.54 -0.44 -9.03
C GLN A 297 6.53 -1.59 -9.07
N TRP A 298 6.25 -2.15 -10.25
CA TRP A 298 5.44 -3.37 -10.36
C TRP A 298 6.12 -4.60 -9.76
N GLU A 299 7.45 -4.68 -9.81
CA GLU A 299 8.19 -5.74 -9.15
C GLU A 299 8.08 -5.62 -7.62
N ALA A 300 8.27 -4.42 -7.08
CA ALA A 300 8.06 -4.15 -5.66
C ALA A 300 6.64 -4.51 -5.21
N TYR A 301 5.63 -4.11 -5.99
CA TYR A 301 4.23 -4.49 -5.77
C TYR A 301 4.03 -6.02 -5.77
N SER A 302 4.58 -6.71 -6.78
CA SER A 302 4.53 -8.17 -6.89
C SER A 302 5.13 -8.86 -5.65
N ARG A 303 6.27 -8.36 -5.14
CA ARG A 303 6.91 -8.91 -3.93
C ARG A 303 6.02 -8.79 -2.69
N VAL A 304 5.41 -7.63 -2.45
CA VAL A 304 4.56 -7.44 -1.25
C VAL A 304 3.26 -8.27 -1.34
N VAL A 305 2.68 -8.40 -2.54
CA VAL A 305 1.52 -9.28 -2.75
C VAL A 305 1.87 -10.75 -2.50
N LEU A 306 3.06 -11.20 -2.89
CA LEU A 306 3.51 -12.57 -2.61
C LEU A 306 3.69 -12.83 -1.10
N ILE A 307 4.15 -11.86 -0.33
CA ILE A 307 4.25 -11.97 1.15
C ILE A 307 2.85 -12.16 1.76
N THR A 308 1.87 -11.35 1.32
CA THR A 308 0.49 -11.49 1.79
C THR A 308 -0.15 -12.81 1.33
N ALA A 309 0.10 -13.22 0.09
CA ALA A 309 -0.34 -14.52 -0.41
C ALA A 309 0.24 -15.67 0.41
N GLU A 310 1.53 -15.59 0.77
CA GLU A 310 2.17 -16.58 1.61
C GLU A 310 1.51 -16.68 3.00
N SER A 311 1.17 -15.54 3.62
CA SER A 311 0.42 -15.48 4.87
C SER A 311 -0.97 -16.11 4.76
N LEU A 312 -1.69 -15.84 3.68
CA LEU A 312 -2.98 -16.49 3.38
C LEU A 312 -2.82 -18.02 3.31
N LEU A 313 -1.81 -18.51 2.60
CA LEU A 313 -1.58 -19.95 2.44
C LEU A 313 -1.17 -20.65 3.74
N ASN A 314 -0.72 -19.94 4.77
CA ASN A 314 -0.47 -20.53 6.09
C ASN A 314 -1.77 -20.81 6.88
N LYS A 315 -2.91 -20.24 6.47
CA LYS A 315 -4.20 -20.47 7.14
C LYS A 315 -4.80 -21.83 6.77
N LYS A 316 -5.75 -22.36 7.54
CA LYS A 316 -6.38 -23.66 7.23
C LYS A 316 -7.48 -23.59 6.16
N PHE A 317 -8.10 -22.43 5.96
CA PHE A 317 -9.21 -22.24 5.03
C PHE A 317 -8.92 -21.06 4.10
N ILE A 318 -9.13 -21.27 2.80
CA ILE A 318 -9.02 -20.25 1.76
C ILE A 318 -10.41 -20.10 1.15
N ASN A 319 -11.16 -19.09 1.61
CA ASN A 319 -12.35 -18.65 0.88
C ASN A 319 -11.95 -17.72 -0.28
N HIS A 320 -12.90 -17.30 -1.10
CA HIS A 320 -12.67 -16.20 -2.03
C HIS A 320 -12.19 -14.97 -1.25
N ASN A 321 -11.05 -14.42 -1.63
CA ASN A 321 -10.41 -13.28 -0.96
C ASN A 321 -10.36 -12.11 -1.91
N TYR A 322 -11.03 -11.02 -1.52
CA TYR A 322 -11.19 -9.83 -2.35
C TYR A 322 -9.83 -9.18 -2.59
N THR A 323 -8.99 -9.05 -1.55
CA THR A 323 -7.75 -8.28 -1.62
C THR A 323 -6.70 -8.91 -2.54
N ILE A 324 -6.54 -10.24 -2.50
CA ILE A 324 -5.63 -10.96 -3.41
C ILE A 324 -6.16 -10.94 -4.83
N TYR A 325 -7.48 -11.13 -5.02
CA TYR A 325 -8.09 -11.05 -6.35
C TYR A 325 -7.86 -9.66 -6.97
N HIS A 326 -8.12 -8.59 -6.23
CA HIS A 326 -7.84 -7.22 -6.68
C HIS A 326 -6.37 -7.01 -6.98
N ALA A 327 -5.47 -7.60 -6.20
CA ALA A 327 -4.05 -7.48 -6.44
C ALA A 327 -3.61 -8.16 -7.76
N ILE A 328 -4.16 -9.34 -8.06
CA ILE A 328 -3.97 -10.07 -9.31
C ILE A 328 -4.50 -9.26 -10.50
N ASP A 329 -5.71 -8.71 -10.39
CA ASP A 329 -6.33 -7.87 -11.42
C ASP A 329 -5.50 -6.60 -11.72
N ASN A 330 -4.90 -5.98 -10.69
CA ASN A 330 -4.00 -4.84 -10.90
C ASN A 330 -2.72 -5.22 -11.67
N LEU A 331 -2.12 -6.37 -11.39
CA LEU A 331 -0.95 -6.87 -12.13
C LEU A 331 -1.31 -7.27 -13.56
N GLU A 332 -2.49 -7.85 -13.78
CA GLU A 332 -3.02 -8.11 -15.12
C GLU A 332 -3.16 -6.82 -15.92
N LYS A 333 -3.79 -5.80 -15.32
CA LYS A 333 -3.98 -4.47 -15.94
C LYS A 333 -2.66 -3.77 -16.25
N SER A 334 -1.59 -4.07 -15.51
CA SER A 334 -0.25 -3.52 -15.75
C SER A 334 0.34 -3.90 -17.11
N VAL A 335 -0.20 -4.92 -17.79
CA VAL A 335 0.28 -5.39 -19.10
C VAL A 335 -0.80 -5.31 -20.20
N THR A 336 -1.81 -4.49 -20.01
CA THR A 336 -2.86 -4.27 -21.03
C THR A 336 -2.33 -3.56 -22.27
N ASP A 337 -1.21 -2.84 -22.16
CA ASP A 337 -0.60 -2.08 -23.24
C ASP A 337 0.51 -2.82 -23.99
N LEU A 338 0.53 -4.16 -23.94
CA LEU A 338 1.50 -5.01 -24.66
C LEU A 338 1.53 -4.78 -26.17
N SER A 339 0.44 -4.31 -26.77
CA SER A 339 0.38 -3.94 -28.17
C SER A 339 1.35 -2.80 -28.54
N LYS A 340 1.83 -2.02 -27.57
CA LYS A 340 2.89 -1.00 -27.77
C LYS A 340 4.26 -1.61 -28.10
N LEU A 341 4.44 -2.92 -27.95
CA LEU A 341 5.67 -3.61 -28.34
C LEU A 341 5.82 -3.78 -29.87
N ASN A 342 4.81 -3.40 -30.65
CA ASN A 342 4.88 -3.38 -32.11
C ASN A 342 5.96 -2.40 -32.59
N GLY A 343 6.93 -2.90 -33.35
CA GLY A 343 8.01 -2.11 -33.94
C GLY A 343 9.14 -1.73 -32.97
N VAL A 344 9.16 -2.27 -31.74
CA VAL A 344 10.24 -2.00 -30.78
C VAL A 344 11.51 -2.77 -31.15
N ILE A 345 12.65 -2.05 -31.21
CA ILE A 345 13.97 -2.60 -31.59
C ILE A 345 14.70 -3.21 -30.39
N ASN A 346 14.70 -2.55 -29.22
CA ASN A 346 15.34 -3.05 -28.01
C ASN A 346 14.29 -3.53 -27.00
N LEU A 347 13.96 -4.82 -27.07
CA LEU A 347 12.94 -5.43 -26.23
C LEU A 347 13.35 -5.46 -24.75
N TRP A 348 14.62 -5.71 -24.44
CA TRP A 348 15.09 -5.91 -23.07
C TRP A 348 15.11 -4.64 -22.23
N GLU A 349 15.32 -3.47 -22.82
CA GLU A 349 15.25 -2.19 -22.10
C GLU A 349 13.83 -1.61 -22.06
N ASN A 350 12.87 -2.24 -22.75
CA ASN A 350 11.51 -1.74 -22.82
C ASN A 350 10.73 -2.04 -21.53
N ASP A 351 10.26 -0.99 -20.88
CA ASP A 351 9.44 -1.07 -19.66
C ASP A 351 8.22 -1.99 -19.81
N THR A 352 7.51 -1.95 -20.94
CA THR A 352 6.31 -2.78 -21.17
C THR A 352 6.65 -4.27 -21.21
N TYR A 353 7.80 -4.62 -21.78
CA TYR A 353 8.30 -6.00 -21.76
C TYR A 353 8.80 -6.41 -20.36
N GLN A 354 9.42 -5.50 -19.61
CA GLN A 354 9.81 -5.79 -18.23
C GLN A 354 8.59 -6.00 -17.32
N ARG A 355 7.53 -5.19 -17.47
CA ARG A 355 6.23 -5.40 -16.80
C ARG A 355 5.63 -6.77 -17.14
N LEU A 356 5.72 -7.23 -18.40
CA LEU A 356 5.33 -8.61 -18.78
C LEU A 356 6.12 -9.66 -17.99
N ARG A 357 7.45 -9.52 -17.94
CA ARG A 357 8.31 -10.48 -17.22
C ARG A 357 7.95 -10.53 -15.75
N ILE A 358 7.66 -9.39 -15.13
CA ILE A 358 7.26 -9.31 -13.72
C ILE A 358 5.91 -10.01 -13.50
N ALA A 359 4.91 -9.76 -14.35
CA ALA A 359 3.60 -10.40 -14.25
C ALA A 359 3.69 -11.92 -14.40
N ILE A 360 4.50 -12.42 -15.34
CA ILE A 360 4.74 -13.85 -15.52
C ILE A 360 5.50 -14.45 -14.34
N ASN A 361 6.55 -13.79 -13.86
CA ASN A 361 7.33 -14.22 -12.69
C ASN A 361 6.47 -14.25 -11.41
N PHE A 362 5.53 -13.31 -11.27
CA PHE A 362 4.56 -13.31 -10.18
C PHE A 362 3.71 -14.59 -10.20
N ILE A 363 3.11 -14.93 -11.35
CA ILE A 363 2.31 -16.15 -11.50
C ILE A 363 3.18 -17.39 -11.21
N GLU A 364 4.42 -17.43 -11.72
CA GLU A 364 5.36 -18.52 -11.46
C GLU A 364 5.64 -18.69 -9.95
N LYS A 365 6.00 -17.62 -9.26
CA LYS A 365 6.29 -17.64 -7.82
C LYS A 365 5.06 -17.97 -6.98
N PHE A 366 3.90 -17.42 -7.33
CA PHE A 366 2.64 -17.76 -6.65
C PHE A 366 2.33 -19.25 -6.79
N LEU A 367 2.44 -19.78 -8.01
CA LEU A 367 2.17 -21.19 -8.27
C LEU A 367 3.15 -22.10 -7.50
N LYS A 368 4.42 -21.74 -7.38
CA LYS A 368 5.39 -22.46 -6.52
C LYS A 368 4.96 -22.45 -5.05
N LEU A 369 4.53 -21.31 -4.50
CA LEU A 369 4.01 -21.23 -3.12
C LEU A 369 2.79 -22.14 -2.91
N LEU A 370 1.91 -22.26 -3.92
CA LEU A 370 0.79 -23.19 -3.89
C LEU A 370 1.24 -24.66 -3.92
N GLU A 371 2.22 -25.02 -4.77
CA GLU A 371 2.79 -26.36 -4.80
C GLU A 371 3.43 -26.75 -3.46
N GLU A 372 4.14 -25.81 -2.82
CA GLU A 372 4.82 -26.03 -1.55
C GLU A 372 3.84 -26.17 -0.37
N LYS A 373 2.87 -25.26 -0.25
CA LYS A 373 1.99 -25.18 0.93
C LYS A 373 0.68 -25.92 0.78
N ARG A 374 0.23 -26.22 -0.45
CA ARG A 374 -1.10 -26.76 -0.79
C ARG A 374 -1.08 -27.97 -1.72
N ALA A 375 0.02 -28.73 -1.75
CA ALA A 375 0.15 -29.94 -2.58
C ALA A 375 -1.02 -30.94 -2.49
N ASN A 376 -1.69 -31.02 -1.32
CA ASN A 376 -2.69 -32.03 -1.01
C ASN A 376 -4.16 -31.56 -1.13
N GLU A 377 -4.41 -30.30 -1.51
CA GLU A 377 -5.78 -29.82 -1.67
C GLU A 377 -6.45 -30.42 -2.92
N GLN A 378 -7.70 -30.87 -2.78
CA GLN A 378 -8.49 -31.31 -3.94
C GLN A 378 -8.95 -30.11 -4.76
N ILE A 379 -8.48 -30.02 -6.01
CA ILE A 379 -8.79 -28.90 -6.89
C ILE A 379 -9.93 -29.31 -7.82
N LYS A 380 -11.02 -28.53 -7.78
CA LYS A 380 -12.09 -28.66 -8.77
C LYS A 380 -11.58 -28.21 -10.14
N LEU A 381 -11.34 -29.16 -11.04
CA LEU A 381 -10.81 -28.89 -12.38
C LEU A 381 -11.83 -28.16 -13.28
N ARG A 382 -13.11 -28.51 -13.15
CA ARG A 382 -14.23 -27.86 -13.85
C ARG A 382 -15.11 -27.15 -12.83
N THR A 383 -15.15 -25.84 -12.90
CA THR A 383 -16.27 -25.05 -12.38
C THR A 383 -17.40 -25.15 -13.40
N VAL A 384 -18.64 -25.33 -12.95
CA VAL A 384 -19.78 -25.43 -13.86
C VAL A 384 -19.98 -24.04 -14.46
N ASP A 385 -19.94 -23.93 -15.79
CA ASP A 385 -20.27 -22.73 -16.57
C ASP A 385 -21.77 -22.40 -16.41
N LYS A 386 -22.22 -22.08 -15.19
CA LYS A 386 -23.49 -21.41 -14.95
C LYS A 386 -23.17 -19.94 -14.76
N GLU A 387 -23.87 -19.11 -15.53
CA GLU A 387 -23.59 -17.69 -15.81
C GLU A 387 -23.41 -16.76 -14.61
N ASN A 388 -23.55 -17.22 -13.37
CA ASN A 388 -23.39 -16.38 -12.18
C ASN A 388 -22.83 -17.21 -11.04
N PHE A 389 -21.60 -16.91 -10.60
CA PHE A 389 -21.20 -16.68 -9.20
C PHE A 389 -19.67 -16.52 -9.12
N TYR A 390 -19.20 -15.27 -9.00
CA TYR A 390 -17.81 -14.94 -8.66
C TYR A 390 -17.31 -15.67 -7.39
N SER A 391 -18.23 -16.08 -6.51
CA SER A 391 -17.96 -16.79 -5.26
C SER A 391 -17.47 -18.24 -5.41
N GLU A 392 -17.57 -18.85 -6.61
CA GLU A 392 -17.06 -20.21 -6.84
C GLU A 392 -15.64 -20.23 -7.43
N ARG A 393 -15.10 -19.07 -7.83
CA ARG A 393 -13.74 -18.99 -8.40
C ARG A 393 -12.70 -19.17 -7.31
N THR A 394 -11.81 -20.12 -7.54
CA THR A 394 -10.66 -20.41 -6.67
C THR A 394 -9.46 -19.55 -7.06
N ILE A 395 -8.44 -19.52 -6.20
CA ILE A 395 -7.17 -18.83 -6.50
C ILE A 395 -6.50 -19.38 -7.78
N TYR A 396 -6.68 -20.67 -8.06
CA TYR A 396 -6.22 -21.31 -9.29
C TYR A 396 -6.93 -20.76 -10.53
N ASP A 397 -8.23 -20.45 -10.41
CA ASP A 397 -9.00 -19.85 -11.50
C ASP A 397 -8.53 -18.41 -11.78
N HIS A 398 -8.24 -17.64 -10.73
CA HIS A 398 -7.72 -16.27 -10.87
C HIS A 398 -6.34 -16.23 -11.51
N LEU A 399 -5.41 -17.10 -11.10
CA LEU A 399 -4.09 -17.19 -11.74
C LEU A 399 -4.18 -17.65 -13.20
N ALA A 400 -5.02 -18.65 -13.48
CA ALA A 400 -5.22 -19.14 -14.85
C ALA A 400 -5.87 -18.08 -15.75
N ASN A 401 -6.83 -17.32 -15.20
CA ASN A 401 -7.46 -16.19 -15.89
C ASN A 401 -6.44 -15.09 -16.17
N MET A 402 -5.64 -14.69 -15.18
CA MET A 402 -4.58 -13.70 -15.36
C MET A 402 -3.64 -14.11 -16.50
N LEU A 403 -3.14 -15.36 -16.53
CA LEU A 403 -2.28 -15.82 -17.63
C LEU A 403 -3.01 -15.85 -18.98
N PHE A 404 -4.29 -16.22 -19.00
CA PHE A 404 -5.11 -16.18 -20.22
C PHE A 404 -5.29 -14.75 -20.75
N GLU A 405 -5.52 -13.77 -19.88
CA GLU A 405 -5.63 -12.36 -20.27
C GLU A 405 -4.29 -11.80 -20.75
N ILE A 406 -3.17 -12.20 -20.12
CA ILE A 406 -1.83 -11.88 -20.61
C ILE A 406 -1.61 -12.46 -22.02
N ILE A 407 -1.99 -13.72 -22.26
CA ILE A 407 -1.90 -14.35 -23.58
C ILE A 407 -2.79 -13.61 -24.58
N SER A 408 -4.01 -13.25 -24.18
CA SER A 408 -4.95 -12.48 -25.00
C SER A 408 -4.32 -11.15 -25.40
N ASN A 409 -3.82 -10.35 -24.45
CA ASN A 409 -3.16 -9.08 -24.71
C ASN A 409 -1.88 -9.23 -25.56
N ALA A 410 -1.05 -10.23 -25.27
CA ALA A 410 0.17 -10.51 -26.03
C ALA A 410 -0.15 -10.91 -27.48
N SER A 411 -1.24 -11.64 -27.72
CA SER A 411 -1.65 -12.06 -29.05
C SER A 411 -2.00 -10.88 -29.99
N PHE A 412 -2.21 -9.68 -29.43
CA PHE A 412 -2.40 -8.48 -30.24
C PHE A 412 -1.11 -7.89 -30.85
N ILE A 413 0.07 -8.42 -30.52
CA ILE A 413 1.34 -7.99 -31.10
C ILE A 413 1.41 -8.50 -32.57
N LYS A 414 1.56 -7.57 -33.52
CA LYS A 414 1.54 -7.81 -34.97
C LYS A 414 2.88 -7.64 -35.67
N ASN A 415 3.75 -6.72 -35.22
CA ASN A 415 5.05 -6.47 -35.87
C ASN A 415 6.24 -6.46 -34.89
N SER A 416 6.60 -7.59 -34.28
CA SER A 416 7.80 -7.72 -33.43
C SER A 416 8.89 -8.56 -34.09
N SER A 417 10.15 -8.12 -34.02
CA SER A 417 11.30 -8.94 -34.43
C SER A 417 11.45 -10.20 -33.56
N ASP A 418 10.92 -10.18 -32.33
CA ASP A 418 11.23 -11.12 -31.26
C ASP A 418 10.01 -11.86 -30.71
N TYR A 419 9.08 -12.24 -31.60
CA TYR A 419 7.90 -13.05 -31.27
C TYR A 419 8.20 -14.28 -30.43
N TRP A 420 9.24 -15.01 -30.80
CA TRP A 420 9.62 -16.23 -30.10
C TRP A 420 10.01 -15.94 -28.65
N THR A 421 10.70 -14.83 -28.41
CA THR A 421 11.08 -14.40 -27.07
C THR A 421 9.83 -14.11 -26.22
N ILE A 422 8.89 -13.32 -26.75
CA ILE A 422 7.68 -12.96 -26.00
C ILE A 422 6.75 -14.18 -25.80
N TYR A 423 6.34 -14.82 -26.90
CA TYR A 423 5.31 -15.86 -26.87
C TYR A 423 5.82 -17.16 -26.27
N HIS A 424 7.00 -17.62 -26.70
CA HIS A 424 7.55 -18.88 -26.23
C HIS A 424 8.42 -18.69 -24.99
N ASN A 425 9.50 -17.90 -25.04
CA ASN A 425 10.47 -17.89 -23.95
C ASN A 425 9.90 -17.28 -22.67
N THR A 426 9.17 -16.16 -22.76
CA THR A 426 8.61 -15.48 -21.59
C THR A 426 7.30 -16.12 -21.14
N ILE A 427 6.29 -16.19 -22.02
CA ILE A 427 4.94 -16.60 -21.61
C ILE A 427 4.81 -18.12 -21.50
N TRP A 428 5.05 -18.85 -22.59
CA TRP A 428 4.70 -20.27 -22.64
C TRP A 428 5.69 -21.18 -21.89
N SER A 429 6.99 -20.99 -22.11
CA SER A 429 8.03 -21.91 -21.63
C SER A 429 8.13 -21.93 -20.11
N THR A 430 7.77 -20.82 -19.46
CA THR A 430 7.75 -20.66 -18.01
C THR A 430 6.87 -21.72 -17.33
N PHE A 431 5.76 -22.11 -17.97
CA PHE A 431 4.78 -23.05 -17.39
C PHE A 431 4.74 -24.42 -18.08
N PHE A 432 5.04 -24.50 -19.38
CA PHE A 432 4.82 -25.73 -20.16
C PHE A 432 6.09 -26.49 -20.54
N ASN A 433 7.29 -25.90 -20.41
CA ASN A 433 8.54 -26.59 -20.80
C ASN A 433 9.22 -27.32 -19.62
N PHE A 434 10.10 -28.28 -19.96
CA PHE A 434 11.03 -28.96 -19.05
C PHE A 434 10.41 -29.54 -17.77
N TYR A 435 9.20 -30.10 -17.85
CA TYR A 435 8.53 -30.73 -16.70
C TYR A 435 8.25 -29.77 -15.52
N ARG A 436 8.29 -28.45 -15.76
CA ARG A 436 7.91 -27.45 -14.75
C ARG A 436 6.45 -27.66 -14.34
N PHE A 437 6.16 -27.47 -13.06
CA PHE A 437 4.79 -27.56 -12.51
C PHE A 437 4.10 -28.91 -12.82
N ASN A 438 4.82 -30.01 -12.61
CA ASN A 438 4.31 -31.38 -12.82
C ASN A 438 3.54 -31.95 -11.61
N SER A 439 3.41 -31.18 -10.53
CA SER A 439 2.58 -31.54 -9.39
C SER A 439 1.09 -31.58 -9.78
N TYR A 440 0.24 -32.06 -8.87
CA TYR A 440 -1.21 -32.01 -9.05
C TYR A 440 -1.73 -30.57 -9.24
N VAL A 441 -1.21 -29.63 -8.44
CA VAL A 441 -1.53 -28.19 -8.51
C VAL A 441 -1.14 -27.61 -9.87
N GLY A 442 0.10 -27.84 -10.31
CA GLY A 442 0.60 -27.36 -11.59
C GLY A 442 -0.19 -27.91 -12.78
N LYS A 443 -0.51 -29.21 -12.75
CA LYS A 443 -1.35 -29.85 -13.77
C LYS A 443 -2.77 -29.29 -13.81
N ALA A 444 -3.36 -29.00 -12.64
CA ALA A 444 -4.68 -28.39 -12.54
C ALA A 444 -4.69 -26.96 -13.13
N PHE A 445 -3.67 -26.15 -12.82
CA PHE A 445 -3.48 -24.83 -13.41
C PHE A 445 -3.37 -24.89 -14.95
N LYS A 446 -2.47 -25.74 -15.47
CA LYS A 446 -2.31 -25.93 -16.92
C LYS A 446 -3.60 -26.40 -17.59
N PHE A 447 -4.35 -27.30 -16.93
CA PHE A 447 -5.64 -27.77 -17.44
C PHE A 447 -6.65 -26.62 -17.56
N LYS A 448 -6.80 -25.79 -16.51
CA LYS A 448 -7.70 -24.64 -16.52
C LYS A 448 -7.31 -23.65 -17.62
N LEU A 449 -6.03 -23.33 -17.76
CA LEU A 449 -5.56 -22.44 -18.82
C LEU A 449 -5.90 -22.97 -20.23
N ARG A 450 -5.59 -24.24 -20.51
CA ARG A 450 -5.92 -24.86 -21.80
C ARG A 450 -7.41 -24.82 -22.08
N ARG A 451 -8.24 -24.98 -21.04
CA ARG A 451 -9.70 -24.91 -21.17
C ARG A 451 -10.17 -23.49 -21.49
N LEU A 452 -9.63 -22.46 -20.85
CA LEU A 452 -9.93 -21.06 -21.16
C LEU A 452 -9.59 -20.73 -22.63
N ILE A 453 -8.39 -21.09 -23.08
CA ILE A 453 -7.95 -20.90 -24.47
C ILE A 453 -8.90 -21.63 -25.44
N TYR A 454 -9.22 -22.89 -25.15
CA TYR A 454 -10.12 -23.66 -25.99
C TYR A 454 -11.52 -23.05 -26.05
N ASN A 455 -12.08 -22.65 -24.90
CA ASN A 455 -13.42 -22.08 -24.82
C ASN A 455 -13.50 -20.77 -25.61
N GLU A 456 -12.47 -19.92 -25.56
CA GLU A 456 -12.43 -18.67 -26.34
C GLU A 456 -12.38 -18.93 -27.85
N ILE A 457 -11.59 -19.92 -28.29
CA ILE A 457 -11.57 -20.32 -29.71
C ILE A 457 -12.92 -20.92 -30.14
N LEU A 458 -13.51 -21.76 -29.30
CA LEU A 458 -14.80 -22.39 -29.57
C LEU A 458 -15.94 -21.38 -29.66
N ARG A 459 -15.90 -20.32 -28.84
CA ARG A 459 -16.88 -19.22 -28.83
C ARG A 459 -16.99 -18.53 -30.18
N MET A 460 -15.92 -18.54 -31.00
CA MET A 460 -15.96 -18.01 -32.36
C MET A 460 -16.95 -18.72 -33.29
N ASN A 461 -17.39 -19.95 -32.97
CA ASN A 461 -18.46 -20.62 -33.72
C ASN A 461 -19.80 -19.90 -33.58
N GLU A 462 -20.05 -19.31 -32.41
CA GLU A 462 -21.30 -18.62 -32.09
C GLU A 462 -21.18 -17.10 -32.27
N PHE A 463 -20.01 -16.55 -31.97
CA PHE A 463 -19.69 -15.14 -32.00
C PHE A 463 -18.23 -14.93 -32.45
N PRO A 464 -17.99 -14.83 -33.77
CA PRO A 464 -16.66 -14.51 -34.31
C PRO A 464 -16.14 -13.21 -33.71
N ASN A 465 -14.96 -13.23 -33.08
CA ASN A 465 -14.45 -12.09 -32.34
C ASN A 465 -12.93 -11.95 -32.48
N PHE A 466 -12.42 -10.72 -32.30
CA PHE A 466 -11.00 -10.42 -32.50
C PHE A 466 -10.08 -11.04 -31.44
N GLN A 467 -10.56 -11.27 -30.22
CA GLN A 467 -9.77 -11.86 -29.13
C GLN A 467 -9.50 -13.33 -29.42
N GLY A 468 -10.55 -14.12 -29.68
CA GLY A 468 -10.43 -15.53 -30.07
C GLY A 468 -9.59 -15.72 -31.33
N ALA A 469 -9.71 -14.82 -32.31
CA ALA A 469 -8.89 -14.85 -33.52
C ALA A 469 -7.41 -14.60 -33.23
N ALA A 470 -7.10 -13.61 -32.39
CA ALA A 470 -5.73 -13.31 -31.98
C ALA A 470 -5.12 -14.47 -31.16
N VAL A 471 -5.87 -15.02 -30.20
CA VAL A 471 -5.47 -16.19 -29.40
C VAL A 471 -5.25 -17.41 -30.28
N LEU A 472 -6.09 -17.62 -31.31
CA LEU A 472 -5.88 -18.68 -32.29
C LEU A 472 -4.55 -18.49 -33.04
N GLY A 473 -4.27 -17.27 -33.50
CA GLY A 473 -3.00 -16.92 -34.13
C GLY A 473 -1.80 -17.21 -33.23
N PHE A 474 -1.87 -16.80 -31.96
CA PHE A 474 -0.86 -17.12 -30.93
C PHE A 474 -0.61 -18.63 -30.84
N CYS A 475 -1.66 -19.45 -30.75
CA CYS A 475 -1.54 -20.90 -30.69
C CYS A 475 -0.93 -21.51 -31.98
N LEU A 476 -1.36 -21.04 -33.15
CA LEU A 476 -0.82 -21.50 -34.43
C LEU A 476 0.67 -21.14 -34.58
N TYR A 477 1.08 -19.96 -34.11
CA TYR A 477 2.48 -19.56 -34.13
C TYR A 477 3.34 -20.42 -33.19
N LEU A 478 2.85 -20.68 -32.00
CA LEU A 478 3.57 -21.41 -30.96
C LEU A 478 3.67 -22.91 -31.27
N PHE A 479 2.55 -23.56 -31.64
CA PHE A 479 2.51 -25.01 -31.85
C PHE A 479 2.87 -25.42 -33.28
N GLY A 480 2.73 -24.52 -34.25
CA GLY A 480 2.90 -24.81 -35.66
C GLY A 480 1.81 -25.71 -36.24
N PHE A 481 2.00 -26.16 -37.49
CA PHE A 481 0.99 -26.89 -38.26
C PHE A 481 1.12 -28.42 -38.20
N LYS A 482 2.14 -28.95 -37.52
CA LYS A 482 2.40 -30.39 -37.42
C LYS A 482 2.46 -30.82 -35.96
N LEU A 483 1.68 -31.84 -35.62
CA LEU A 483 1.70 -32.45 -34.30
C LEU A 483 3.04 -33.16 -34.05
N ASN A 484 3.74 -32.77 -32.99
CA ASN A 484 4.92 -33.50 -32.53
C ASN A 484 4.51 -34.55 -31.48
N LYS A 485 4.11 -35.74 -31.93
CA LYS A 485 3.60 -36.81 -31.05
C LYS A 485 4.69 -37.51 -30.20
N ASN A 486 5.96 -37.35 -30.56
CA ASN A 486 7.06 -38.16 -30.00
C ASN A 486 7.84 -37.46 -28.88
N SER A 487 7.46 -36.25 -28.50
CA SER A 487 8.13 -35.47 -27.46
C SER A 487 7.40 -35.64 -26.13
N GLU A 488 8.07 -36.21 -25.11
CA GLU A 488 7.52 -36.29 -23.75
C GLU A 488 7.23 -34.89 -23.16
N ALA A 489 8.04 -33.89 -23.53
CA ALA A 489 7.83 -32.49 -23.19
C ALA A 489 6.56 -31.89 -23.83
N TYR A 490 5.97 -32.54 -24.82
CA TYR A 490 4.79 -32.06 -25.55
C TYR A 490 3.46 -32.61 -24.99
N ARG A 491 3.50 -33.58 -24.05
CA ARG A 491 2.30 -34.27 -23.52
C ARG A 491 1.25 -33.30 -22.97
N ASP A 492 1.67 -32.25 -22.27
CA ASP A 492 0.78 -31.25 -21.68
C ASP A 492 0.11 -30.34 -22.71
N THR A 493 0.62 -30.26 -23.94
CA THR A 493 0.15 -29.34 -24.98
C THR A 493 -0.55 -30.03 -26.14
N VAL A 494 -0.37 -31.36 -26.30
CA VAL A 494 -0.97 -32.17 -27.38
C VAL A 494 -2.47 -31.94 -27.48
N ALA A 495 -3.18 -32.03 -26.36
CA ALA A 495 -4.64 -31.93 -26.36
C ALA A 495 -5.13 -30.58 -26.90
N LEU A 496 -4.48 -29.49 -26.47
CA LEU A 496 -4.81 -28.15 -26.98
C LEU A 496 -4.42 -28.02 -28.46
N HIS A 497 -3.24 -28.50 -28.86
CA HIS A 497 -2.78 -28.42 -30.25
C HIS A 497 -3.68 -29.15 -31.23
N ILE A 498 -4.11 -30.38 -30.89
CA ILE A 498 -5.06 -31.16 -31.70
C ILE A 498 -6.33 -30.35 -31.94
N VAL A 499 -6.87 -29.77 -30.88
CA VAL A 499 -8.14 -29.07 -30.95
C VAL A 499 -8.02 -27.75 -31.71
N VAL A 500 -6.92 -27.01 -31.53
CA VAL A 500 -6.59 -25.81 -32.31
C VAL A 500 -6.49 -26.11 -33.80
N LEU A 501 -5.74 -27.15 -34.19
CA LEU A 501 -5.60 -27.53 -35.60
C LEU A 501 -6.92 -28.03 -36.18
N ASN A 502 -7.68 -28.84 -35.44
CA ASN A 502 -8.98 -29.34 -35.90
C ASN A 502 -9.99 -28.19 -36.09
N TRP A 503 -10.01 -27.23 -35.17
CA TRP A 503 -10.87 -26.05 -35.30
C TRP A 503 -10.46 -25.21 -36.51
N THR A 504 -9.16 -24.93 -36.65
CA THR A 504 -8.62 -24.16 -37.78
C THR A 504 -8.95 -24.82 -39.11
N LYS A 505 -8.72 -26.13 -39.22
CA LYS A 505 -9.00 -26.90 -40.44
C LYS A 505 -10.47 -26.77 -40.85
N LYS A 506 -11.40 -26.92 -39.91
CA LYS A 506 -12.84 -26.93 -40.20
C LYS A 506 -13.42 -25.54 -40.48
N ASN A 507 -12.98 -24.54 -39.71
CA ASN A 507 -13.69 -23.27 -39.61
C ASN A 507 -12.96 -22.07 -40.24
N PHE A 508 -11.66 -22.16 -40.51
CA PHE A 508 -10.88 -20.98 -40.93
C PHE A 508 -11.32 -20.42 -42.30
N ALA A 509 -11.56 -21.28 -43.29
CA ALA A 509 -12.03 -20.84 -44.60
C ALA A 509 -13.39 -20.12 -44.50
N ALA A 510 -14.31 -20.66 -43.70
CA ALA A 510 -15.61 -20.03 -43.44
C ALA A 510 -15.44 -18.70 -42.69
N LEU A 511 -14.56 -18.63 -41.69
CA LEU A 511 -14.26 -17.38 -40.98
C LEU A 511 -13.70 -16.32 -41.95
N TYR A 512 -12.83 -16.70 -42.88
CA TYR A 512 -12.25 -15.78 -43.87
C TYR A 512 -13.28 -15.27 -44.88
N GLU A 513 -14.17 -16.14 -45.35
CA GLU A 513 -15.22 -15.75 -46.30
C GLU A 513 -16.28 -14.84 -45.66
N PHE A 514 -16.77 -15.19 -44.48
CA PHE A 514 -17.86 -14.44 -43.84
C PHE A 514 -17.38 -13.26 -42.99
N ASN A 515 -16.17 -13.34 -42.41
CA ASN A 515 -15.63 -12.35 -41.47
C ASN A 515 -14.13 -12.09 -41.71
N PRO A 516 -13.75 -11.56 -42.89
CA PRO A 516 -12.34 -11.49 -43.33
C PRO A 516 -11.44 -10.72 -42.35
N LYS A 517 -11.92 -9.59 -41.79
CA LYS A 517 -11.15 -8.81 -40.80
C LYS A 517 -10.82 -9.59 -39.52
N VAL A 518 -11.70 -10.50 -39.11
CA VAL A 518 -11.48 -11.36 -37.94
C VAL A 518 -10.51 -12.48 -38.32
N ALA A 519 -10.66 -13.09 -39.50
CA ALA A 519 -9.75 -14.13 -39.97
C ALA A 519 -8.32 -13.62 -40.19
N GLU A 520 -8.15 -12.42 -40.74
CA GLU A 520 -6.85 -11.75 -40.87
C GLU A 520 -6.16 -11.59 -39.52
N ARG A 521 -6.92 -11.49 -38.42
CA ARG A 521 -6.34 -11.37 -37.08
C ARG A 521 -5.65 -12.65 -36.60
N CYS A 522 -6.07 -13.81 -37.11
CA CYS A 522 -5.42 -15.10 -36.85
C CYS A 522 -4.06 -15.22 -37.52
N LEU A 523 -3.78 -14.41 -38.55
CA LEU A 523 -2.56 -14.45 -39.33
C LEU A 523 -1.54 -13.48 -38.74
N ILE A 524 -0.56 -14.01 -38.02
CA ILE A 524 0.62 -13.24 -37.56
C ILE A 524 1.52 -12.97 -38.77
N ASP A 525 2.32 -11.90 -38.77
CA ASP A 525 3.12 -11.37 -39.90
C ASP A 525 3.83 -12.38 -40.82
N ASN A 526 4.20 -13.57 -40.32
CA ASN A 526 4.82 -14.62 -41.13
C ASN A 526 3.83 -15.67 -41.67
N MET A 527 2.53 -15.44 -41.56
CA MET A 527 1.45 -16.32 -42.01
C MET A 527 0.58 -15.62 -43.05
N THR A 528 0.27 -16.33 -44.13
CA THR A 528 -0.62 -15.87 -45.19
C THR A 528 -1.66 -16.93 -45.52
N TYR A 529 -2.83 -16.51 -45.98
CA TYR A 529 -3.87 -17.43 -46.45
C TYR A 529 -3.96 -17.38 -47.97
N ASP A 530 -3.87 -18.55 -48.60
CA ASP A 530 -4.02 -18.75 -50.04
C ASP A 530 -5.45 -19.25 -50.29
N HIS A 531 -6.31 -18.34 -50.76
CA HIS A 531 -7.75 -18.57 -50.92
C HIS A 531 -8.04 -19.65 -51.98
N GLU A 532 -7.30 -19.67 -53.09
CA GLU A 532 -7.51 -20.64 -54.18
C GLU A 532 -7.15 -22.05 -53.74
N LYS A 533 -6.01 -22.20 -53.07
CA LYS A 533 -5.52 -23.51 -52.61
C LYS A 533 -6.08 -23.90 -51.24
N ARG A 534 -6.85 -23.01 -50.59
CA ARG A 534 -7.42 -23.18 -49.25
C ARG A 534 -6.37 -23.66 -48.26
N ARG A 535 -5.28 -22.91 -48.15
CA ARG A 535 -4.15 -23.27 -47.27
C ARG A 535 -3.58 -22.06 -46.57
N ILE A 536 -3.26 -22.23 -45.30
CA ILE A 536 -2.47 -21.28 -44.52
C ILE A 536 -1.00 -21.61 -44.75
N THR A 537 -0.21 -20.62 -45.14
CA THR A 537 1.23 -20.74 -45.38
C THR A 537 1.97 -19.93 -44.33
N ARG A 538 2.93 -20.55 -43.66
CA ARG A 538 3.86 -19.87 -42.77
C ARG A 538 5.25 -19.83 -43.40
N ALA A 539 5.79 -18.63 -43.56
CA ALA A 539 7.16 -18.42 -43.97
C ALA A 539 8.08 -18.45 -42.74
N PHE A 540 9.15 -19.23 -42.81
CA PHE A 540 10.21 -19.24 -41.81
C PHE A 540 11.50 -18.85 -42.50
N THR A 541 12.04 -17.69 -42.13
CA THR A 541 13.44 -17.36 -42.43
C THR A 541 14.29 -18.27 -41.55
N GLY A 542 14.95 -19.25 -42.15
CA GLY A 542 15.84 -20.15 -41.43
C GLY A 542 17.04 -19.44 -40.81
N ASN A 543 18.00 -20.24 -40.34
CA ASN A 543 19.31 -19.82 -39.81
C ASN A 543 19.81 -18.57 -40.56
N PRO A 544 20.20 -17.46 -39.89
CA PRO A 544 20.63 -16.23 -40.55
C PRO A 544 21.80 -16.41 -41.54
N LEU A 545 22.49 -17.56 -41.47
CA LEU A 545 23.55 -17.98 -42.39
C LEU A 545 23.04 -18.64 -43.70
N LYS A 546 21.80 -19.16 -43.73
CA LYS A 546 21.14 -19.72 -44.91
C LYS A 546 19.92 -18.87 -45.26
N ARG A 547 20.03 -18.03 -46.29
CA ARG A 547 18.97 -17.13 -46.79
C ARG A 547 17.73 -17.83 -47.38
N GLU A 548 17.61 -19.15 -47.23
CA GLU A 548 16.47 -19.91 -47.75
C GLU A 548 15.25 -19.78 -46.84
N ILE A 549 14.17 -19.21 -47.39
CA ILE A 549 12.88 -19.15 -46.72
C ILE A 549 12.22 -20.53 -46.85
N THR A 550 11.91 -21.16 -45.72
CA THR A 550 11.14 -22.42 -45.68
C THR A 550 9.67 -22.12 -45.48
N TYR A 551 8.82 -22.74 -46.31
CA TYR A 551 7.37 -22.58 -46.24
C TYR A 551 6.74 -23.82 -45.63
N PHE A 552 5.89 -23.63 -44.62
CA PHE A 552 5.05 -24.67 -44.05
C PHE A 552 3.60 -24.40 -44.46
N HIS A 553 2.94 -25.42 -44.99
CA HIS A 553 1.55 -25.33 -45.45
C HIS A 553 0.62 -26.11 -44.52
N PHE A 554 -0.61 -25.59 -44.37
CA PHE A 554 -1.69 -26.22 -43.63
C PHE A 554 -3.00 -26.07 -44.41
N ASP A 555 -3.52 -27.19 -44.91
CA ASP A 555 -4.74 -27.20 -45.70
C ASP A 555 -5.98 -27.11 -44.81
N VAL A 556 -6.94 -26.28 -45.22
CA VAL A 556 -8.23 -26.09 -44.53
C VAL A 556 -9.38 -26.60 -45.39
N ASP A 557 -10.45 -27.03 -44.73
CA ASP A 557 -11.66 -27.53 -45.37
C ASP A 557 -12.39 -26.38 -46.10
N PRO A 558 -13.24 -26.67 -47.10
CA PRO A 558 -14.07 -25.65 -47.73
C PRO A 558 -14.93 -24.90 -46.71
N PRO A 559 -15.27 -23.63 -46.99
CA PRO A 559 -16.20 -22.88 -46.17
C PRO A 559 -17.55 -23.59 -46.10
N HIS A 560 -18.21 -23.49 -44.94
CA HIS A 560 -19.50 -24.12 -44.70
C HIS A 560 -20.52 -23.08 -44.22
N GLU A 561 -21.77 -23.22 -44.65
CA GLU A 561 -22.84 -22.25 -44.42
C GLU A 561 -23.26 -22.13 -42.93
N ASN A 562 -22.88 -23.10 -42.10
CA ASN A 562 -23.19 -23.11 -40.67
C ASN A 562 -22.38 -22.08 -39.85
N PHE A 563 -21.46 -21.35 -40.47
CA PHE A 563 -20.63 -20.36 -39.77
C PHE A 563 -21.33 -19.00 -39.79
N LYS A 564 -21.58 -18.41 -38.62
CA LYS A 564 -22.33 -17.15 -38.52
C LYS A 564 -21.54 -15.99 -39.15
N LYS A 565 -22.24 -15.22 -39.98
CA LYS A 565 -21.76 -13.94 -40.52
C LYS A 565 -21.99 -12.83 -39.49
N PHE A 566 -21.00 -11.97 -39.31
CA PHE A 566 -21.12 -10.74 -38.53
C PHE A 566 -21.22 -9.57 -39.51
N ASP A 567 -22.29 -8.78 -39.41
CA ASP A 567 -22.49 -7.56 -40.21
C ASP A 567 -21.81 -6.35 -39.56
#